data_AF-A0A5N6Y3C2-F1
#
_entry.id   AF-A0A5N6Y3C2-F1
#
_cell.length_a   1.000
_cell.length_b   1.000
_cell.length_c   1.000
_cell.angle_alpha   90.00
_cell.angle_beta   90.00
_cell.angle_gamma   90.00
#
_symmetry.space_group_name_H-M   'P 1'
#
loop_
_entity.id
_entity.type
_entity.pdbx_description
1 polymer ?
#
loop_
_entity_poly.entity_id
_entity_poly.type
_entity_poly.pdbx_seq_one_letter_code
_entity_poly.pdbx_strand_id
1 'polypeptide(L)'
;MKSPIYHSYERGQLSTEECHRLLGESLHVDPGQIKEAFDLARQSLRSNRALLDFIRQLKQTRGVAVYAMSNIPRAEIEYLKESRACDMEVFDGVFASGYVGSRKPETEFYRRVMGEIGLSAERVVFVDDREENVDVARGLGLCGVCFGGLEELRGHLHGI
;
A
#
# COMPACT_ATOMS: atom_id res chain seq x y z
N MET A 1 -1.63 6.86 -9.72
CA MET A 1 -1.27 7.57 -10.97
C MET A 1 -0.19 6.79 -11.71
N LYS A 2 -0.31 6.56 -13.03
CA LYS A 2 0.78 5.95 -13.84
C LYS A 2 1.73 7.04 -14.32
N SER A 3 2.63 7.48 -13.44
CA SER A 3 3.63 8.52 -13.76
C SER A 3 5.01 8.07 -13.26
N PRO A 4 6.05 8.06 -14.12
CA PRO A 4 7.42 7.73 -13.68
C PRO A 4 7.93 8.65 -12.56
N ILE A 5 7.53 9.92 -12.59
CA ILE A 5 7.86 10.90 -11.53
C ILE A 5 7.22 10.47 -10.21
N TYR A 6 5.92 10.14 -10.25
CA TYR A 6 5.22 9.71 -9.04
C TYR A 6 5.70 8.35 -8.54
N HIS A 7 6.05 7.41 -9.41
CA HIS A 7 6.66 6.15 -9.01
C HIS A 7 8.00 6.38 -8.30
N SER A 8 8.80 7.36 -8.74
CA SER A 8 10.05 7.72 -8.07
C SER A 8 9.78 8.33 -6.69
N TYR A 9 8.74 9.16 -6.56
CA TYR A 9 8.26 9.67 -5.27
C TYR A 9 7.73 8.55 -4.35
N GLU A 10 6.96 7.60 -4.88
CA GLU A 10 6.49 6.40 -4.16
C GLU A 10 7.66 5.55 -3.65
N ARG A 11 8.80 5.51 -4.34
CA ARG A 11 10.02 4.83 -3.86
C ARG A 11 10.86 5.68 -2.89
N GLY A 12 10.44 6.90 -2.58
CA GLY A 12 11.22 7.82 -1.75
C GLY A 12 12.51 8.33 -2.41
N GLN A 13 12.56 8.33 -3.74
CA GLN A 13 13.70 8.84 -4.54
C GLN A 13 13.62 10.35 -4.80
N LEU A 14 12.46 10.96 -4.54
CA LEU A 14 12.22 12.39 -4.68
C LEU A 14 11.67 12.95 -3.37
N SER A 15 11.99 14.20 -3.06
CA SER A 15 11.27 14.98 -2.06
C SER A 15 9.86 15.34 -2.54
N THR A 16 9.01 15.79 -1.61
CA THR A 16 7.67 16.30 -1.93
C THR A 16 7.75 17.50 -2.89
N GLU A 17 8.67 18.44 -2.64
CA GLU A 17 8.89 19.63 -3.46
C GLU A 17 9.39 19.27 -4.85
N GLU A 18 10.35 18.34 -4.96
CA GLU A 18 10.86 17.84 -6.24
C GLU A 18 9.75 17.16 -7.05
N CYS A 19 8.94 16.32 -6.40
CA CYS A 19 7.81 15.67 -7.02
C CYS A 19 6.81 16.69 -7.57
N HIS A 20 6.40 17.68 -6.78
CA HIS A 20 5.46 18.71 -7.20
C HIS A 20 5.99 19.54 -8.37
N ARG A 21 7.27 19.94 -8.32
CA ARG A 21 7.91 20.69 -9.41
C ARG A 21 7.95 19.88 -10.72
N LEU A 22 8.43 18.64 -10.65
CA LEU A 22 8.56 17.78 -11.85
C LEU A 22 7.19 17.41 -12.44
N LEU A 23 6.18 17.16 -11.60
CA LEU A 23 4.81 16.94 -12.06
C LEU A 23 4.22 18.21 -12.69
N GLY A 24 4.46 19.38 -12.11
CA GLY A 24 4.03 20.66 -12.68
C GLY A 24 4.64 20.91 -14.06
N GLU A 25 5.95 20.70 -14.19
CA GLU A 25 6.66 20.79 -15.49
C GLU A 25 6.10 19.80 -16.51
N SER A 26 5.90 18.54 -16.13
CA SER A 26 5.40 17.49 -17.03
C SER A 26 3.94 17.68 -17.45
N LEU A 27 3.12 18.31 -16.61
CA LEU A 27 1.69 18.53 -16.87
C LEU A 27 1.40 19.94 -17.39
N HIS A 28 2.41 20.81 -17.47
CA HIS A 28 2.28 22.23 -17.78
C HIS A 28 1.32 22.96 -16.83
N VAL A 29 1.45 22.68 -15.53
CA VAL A 29 0.64 23.23 -14.43
C VAL A 29 1.57 23.85 -13.39
N ASP A 30 1.12 24.91 -12.72
CA ASP A 30 1.90 25.51 -11.64
C ASP A 30 2.16 24.50 -10.50
N PRO A 31 3.40 24.37 -9.99
CA PRO A 31 3.69 23.45 -8.89
C PRO A 31 2.87 23.70 -7.62
N GLY A 32 2.41 24.93 -7.37
CA GLY A 32 1.49 25.27 -6.29
C GLY A 32 0.11 24.60 -6.46
N GLN A 33 -0.40 24.53 -7.69
CA GLN A 33 -1.64 23.80 -7.98
C GLN A 33 -1.46 22.28 -7.80
N ILE A 34 -0.28 21.74 -8.11
CA ILE A 34 0.04 20.33 -7.80
C ILE A 34 0.01 20.12 -6.29
N LYS A 35 0.66 20.99 -5.51
CA LYS A 35 0.63 20.94 -4.05
C LYS A 35 -0.81 20.98 -3.51
N GLU A 36 -1.63 21.90 -3.99
CA GLU A 36 -3.05 22.01 -3.60
C GLU A 36 -3.83 20.73 -3.89
N ALA A 37 -3.61 20.11 -5.05
CA ALA A 37 -4.24 18.84 -5.41
C ALA A 37 -3.86 17.71 -4.44
N PHE A 38 -2.59 17.64 -4.03
CA PHE A 38 -2.13 16.67 -3.01
C PHE A 38 -2.75 16.95 -1.64
N ASP A 39 -2.83 18.21 -1.22
CA ASP A 39 -3.44 18.58 0.06
C ASP A 39 -4.94 18.25 0.10
N LEU A 40 -5.66 18.50 -1.01
CA LEU A 40 -7.05 18.07 -1.15
C LEU A 40 -7.19 16.55 -1.13
N ALA A 41 -6.28 15.83 -1.80
CA ALA A 41 -6.28 14.37 -1.77
C ALA A 41 -6.12 13.84 -0.33
N ARG A 42 -5.18 14.38 0.45
CA ARG A 42 -4.99 14.06 1.87
C ARG A 42 -6.24 14.29 2.70
N GLN A 43 -6.92 15.42 2.50
CA GLN A 43 -8.15 15.77 3.21
C GLN A 43 -9.34 14.90 2.80
N SER A 44 -9.31 14.32 1.60
CA SER A 44 -10.37 13.43 1.09
C SER A 44 -10.27 11.99 1.61
N LEU A 45 -9.13 11.60 2.21
CA LEU A 45 -8.91 10.23 2.69
C LEU A 45 -9.96 9.83 3.73
N ARG A 46 -10.52 8.63 3.58
CA ARG A 46 -11.48 8.05 4.52
C ARG A 46 -11.07 6.62 4.82
N SER A 47 -11.03 6.28 6.10
CA SER A 47 -10.84 4.91 6.54
C SER A 47 -12.02 4.03 6.12
N ASN A 48 -11.73 2.87 5.52
CA ASN A 48 -12.72 1.84 5.29
C ASN A 48 -12.96 1.05 6.59
N ARG A 49 -13.93 1.52 7.39
CA ARG A 49 -14.25 0.93 8.70
C ARG A 49 -14.57 -0.55 8.63
N ALA A 50 -15.35 -0.98 7.62
CA ALA A 50 -15.73 -2.37 7.46
C ALA A 50 -14.51 -3.28 7.20
N LEU A 51 -13.52 -2.80 6.44
CA LEU A 51 -12.28 -3.53 6.23
C LEU A 51 -11.43 -3.57 7.51
N LEU A 52 -11.34 -2.46 8.25
CA LEU A 52 -10.61 -2.43 9.53
C LEU A 52 -11.24 -3.39 10.55
N ASP A 53 -12.56 -3.42 10.66
CA ASP A 53 -13.28 -4.34 11.54
C ASP A 53 -13.07 -5.80 11.11
N PHE A 54 -13.05 -6.07 9.80
CA PHE A 54 -12.72 -7.39 9.30
C PHE A 54 -11.29 -7.82 9.65
N ILE A 55 -10.31 -6.93 9.52
CA ILE A 55 -8.93 -7.22 9.92
C ILE A 55 -8.86 -7.51 11.43
N ARG A 56 -9.54 -6.72 12.27
CA ARG A 56 -9.62 -6.97 13.72
C ARG A 56 -10.20 -8.34 14.04
N GLN A 57 -11.24 -8.76 13.31
CA GLN A 57 -11.83 -10.10 13.44
C GLN A 57 -10.83 -11.18 13.01
N LEU A 58 -10.17 -11.00 11.87
CA LEU A 58 -9.20 -11.96 11.33
C LEU A 58 -8.04 -12.20 12.30
N LYS A 59 -7.56 -11.15 12.97
CA LYS A 59 -6.50 -11.24 13.99
C LYS A 59 -6.91 -11.99 15.27
N GLN A 60 -8.20 -12.25 15.49
CA GLN A 60 -8.62 -13.12 16.59
C GLN A 60 -8.36 -14.61 16.29
N THR A 61 -8.13 -14.97 15.03
CA THR A 61 -7.71 -16.32 14.65
C THR A 61 -6.26 -16.56 15.05
N ARG A 62 -6.03 -17.61 15.85
CA ARG A 62 -4.68 -17.94 16.31
C ARG A 62 -3.73 -18.22 15.14
N GLY A 63 -2.54 -17.63 15.21
CA GLY A 63 -1.49 -17.84 14.21
C GLY A 63 -1.63 -16.98 12.95
N VAL A 64 -2.62 -16.08 12.88
CA VAL A 64 -2.77 -15.11 11.80
C VAL A 64 -2.13 -13.79 12.21
N ALA A 65 -1.23 -13.27 11.36
CA ALA A 65 -0.70 -11.92 11.42
C ALA A 65 -1.13 -11.17 10.15
N VAL A 66 -1.39 -9.88 10.26
CA VAL A 66 -1.85 -9.04 9.14
C VAL A 66 -0.94 -7.85 8.98
N TYR A 67 -0.36 -7.71 7.79
CA TYR A 67 0.57 -6.64 7.44
C TYR A 67 -0.04 -5.73 6.37
N ALA A 68 0.23 -4.43 6.45
CA ALA A 68 -0.07 -3.51 5.36
C ALA A 68 1.14 -3.42 4.43
N MET A 69 0.94 -3.60 3.12
CA MET A 69 1.97 -3.38 2.11
C MET A 69 1.42 -2.39 1.08
N SER A 70 1.91 -1.15 1.08
CA SER A 70 1.32 -0.05 0.30
C SER A 70 2.35 0.70 -0.53
N ASN A 71 1.95 1.06 -1.76
CA ASN A 71 2.65 2.05 -2.55
C ASN A 71 2.25 3.43 -2.01
N ILE A 72 3.05 3.96 -1.10
CA ILE A 72 2.79 5.23 -0.44
C ILE A 72 4.12 5.95 -0.19
N PRO A 73 4.26 7.21 -0.63
CA PRO A 73 5.44 8.04 -0.35
C PRO A 73 5.62 8.32 1.15
N ARG A 74 6.85 8.66 1.57
CA ARG A 74 7.18 8.90 2.99
C ARG A 74 6.30 9.96 3.65
N ALA A 75 6.17 11.12 3.01
CA ALA A 75 5.38 12.22 3.56
C ALA A 75 3.90 11.84 3.74
N GLU A 76 3.34 11.00 2.85
CA GLU A 76 1.94 10.59 2.94
C GLU A 76 1.70 9.59 4.09
N ILE A 77 2.61 8.64 4.30
CA ILE A 77 2.48 7.71 5.42
C ILE A 77 2.75 8.40 6.77
N GLU A 78 3.63 9.40 6.80
CA GLU A 78 3.84 10.25 7.99
C GLU A 78 2.59 11.06 8.32
N TYR A 79 2.01 11.74 7.32
CA TYR A 79 0.74 12.45 7.47
C TYR A 79 -0.38 11.54 8.00
N LEU A 80 -0.52 10.32 7.47
CA LEU A 80 -1.53 9.37 7.95
C LEU A 80 -1.34 8.98 9.41
N LYS A 81 -0.09 8.81 9.86
CA LYS A 81 0.25 8.50 11.25
C LYS A 81 -0.05 9.67 12.18
N GLU A 82 0.35 10.88 11.81
CA GLU A 82 0.19 12.09 12.63
C GLU A 82 -1.29 12.51 12.74
N SER A 83 -2.02 12.48 11.63
CA SER A 83 -3.43 12.87 11.58
C SER A 83 -4.38 11.83 12.19
N ARG A 84 -3.91 10.61 12.45
CA ARG A 84 -4.73 9.45 12.83
C ARG A 84 -5.89 9.20 11.86
N ALA A 85 -5.74 9.58 10.59
CA ALA A 85 -6.77 9.40 9.56
C ALA A 85 -7.02 7.93 9.23
N CYS A 86 -6.05 7.06 9.53
CA CYS A 86 -6.15 5.60 9.45
C CYS A 86 -5.66 4.97 10.76
N ASP A 87 -6.40 3.96 11.24
CA ASP A 87 -5.97 3.15 12.38
C ASP A 87 -4.92 2.13 11.91
N MET A 88 -3.66 2.56 11.89
CA MET A 88 -2.53 1.72 11.48
C MET A 88 -2.18 0.66 12.53
N GLU A 89 -2.65 0.79 13.77
CA GLU A 89 -2.36 -0.15 14.87
C GLU A 89 -3.07 -1.50 14.68
N VAL A 90 -4.05 -1.56 13.77
CA VAL A 90 -4.68 -2.82 13.38
C VAL A 90 -3.70 -3.79 12.73
N PHE A 91 -2.63 -3.30 12.08
CA PHE A 91 -1.64 -4.11 11.40
C PHE A 91 -0.48 -4.49 12.33
N ASP A 92 0.04 -5.70 12.20
CA ASP A 92 1.25 -6.16 12.90
C ASP A 92 2.53 -5.55 12.34
N GLY A 93 2.45 -4.97 11.14
CA GLY A 93 3.51 -4.18 10.52
C GLY A 93 3.03 -3.47 9.27
N VAL A 94 3.73 -2.38 8.91
CA VAL A 94 3.39 -1.53 7.76
C VAL A 94 4.63 -1.35 6.90
N PHE A 95 4.54 -1.85 5.67
CA PHE A 95 5.54 -1.71 4.63
C PHE A 95 5.09 -0.64 3.64
N ALA A 96 5.66 0.55 3.76
CA ALA A 96 5.43 1.65 2.84
C ALA A 96 6.57 1.76 1.83
N SER A 97 6.23 1.79 0.53
CA SER A 97 7.23 1.85 -0.56
C SER A 97 8.22 2.99 -0.39
N GLY A 98 7.79 4.13 0.16
CA GLY A 98 8.65 5.30 0.37
C GLY A 98 9.80 5.01 1.32
N TYR A 99 9.60 4.17 2.35
CA TYR A 99 10.68 3.75 3.25
C TYR A 99 11.49 2.58 2.69
N VAL A 100 10.83 1.67 1.98
CA VAL A 100 11.45 0.43 1.50
C VAL A 100 12.33 0.66 0.25
N GLY A 101 12.06 1.71 -0.53
CA GLY A 101 12.85 2.04 -1.74
C GLY A 101 12.41 1.31 -3.01
N SER A 102 11.36 0.48 -2.91
CA SER A 102 10.74 -0.26 -4.03
C SER A 102 9.22 -0.28 -3.86
N ARG A 103 8.49 -0.50 -4.95
CA ARG A 103 7.02 -0.42 -5.00
C ARG A 103 6.42 -1.63 -5.73
N LYS A 104 5.16 -1.94 -5.48
CA LYS A 104 4.43 -2.96 -6.26
C LYS A 104 4.22 -2.42 -7.69
N PRO A 105 4.37 -3.22 -8.75
CA PRO A 105 4.58 -4.67 -8.77
C PRO A 105 6.07 -5.10 -8.86
N GLU A 106 7.03 -4.29 -8.42
CA GLU A 106 8.46 -4.66 -8.45
C GLU A 106 8.70 -5.82 -7.49
N THR A 107 9.22 -6.94 -8.01
CA THR A 107 9.47 -8.19 -7.25
C THR A 107 10.32 -7.97 -6.00
N GLU A 108 11.22 -6.99 -6.04
CA GLU A 108 12.08 -6.61 -4.92
C GLU A 108 11.29 -6.20 -3.67
N PHE A 109 10.15 -5.52 -3.83
CA PHE A 109 9.35 -5.11 -2.68
C PHE A 109 8.76 -6.33 -1.96
N TYR A 110 8.22 -7.28 -2.72
CA TYR A 110 7.69 -8.53 -2.18
C TYR A 110 8.78 -9.33 -1.45
N ARG A 111 9.98 -9.45 -2.05
CA ARG A 111 11.09 -10.17 -1.42
C ARG A 111 11.53 -9.54 -0.09
N ARG A 112 11.59 -8.20 -0.03
CA ARG A 112 11.91 -7.47 1.21
C ARG A 112 10.86 -7.73 2.29
N VAL A 113 9.58 -7.63 1.94
CA VAL A 113 8.48 -7.89 2.87
C VAL A 113 8.52 -9.34 3.37
N MET A 114 8.63 -10.31 2.47
CA MET A 114 8.71 -11.73 2.81
C MET A 114 9.92 -12.07 3.69
N GLY A 115 11.07 -11.44 3.42
CA GLY A 115 12.28 -11.57 4.23
C GLY A 115 12.10 -11.02 5.65
N GLU A 116 11.43 -9.88 5.80
CA GLU A 116 11.17 -9.26 7.11
C GLU A 116 10.15 -10.07 7.93
N ILE A 117 9.06 -10.53 7.32
CA ILE A 117 8.04 -11.30 8.04
C ILE A 117 8.47 -12.75 8.33
N GLY A 118 9.48 -13.26 7.61
CA GLY A 118 10.08 -14.57 7.87
C GLY A 118 9.14 -15.77 7.61
N LEU A 119 8.12 -15.59 6.77
CA LEU A 119 7.17 -16.65 6.39
C LEU A 119 7.53 -17.23 5.02
N SER A 120 7.20 -18.51 4.81
CA SER A 120 7.27 -19.12 3.49
C SER A 120 6.11 -18.65 2.62
N ALA A 121 6.31 -18.59 1.30
CA ALA A 121 5.36 -17.99 0.35
C ALA A 121 3.97 -18.66 0.42
N GLU A 122 3.94 -19.98 0.55
CA GLU A 122 2.71 -20.77 0.66
C GLU A 122 1.90 -20.51 1.93
N ARG A 123 2.48 -19.82 2.93
CA ARG A 123 1.81 -19.41 4.16
C ARG A 123 1.34 -17.95 4.14
N VAL A 124 1.49 -17.28 3.00
CA VAL A 124 1.15 -15.86 2.87
C VAL A 124 0.06 -15.67 1.83
N VAL A 125 -1.03 -15.05 2.26
CA VAL A 125 -2.07 -14.53 1.38
C VAL A 125 -1.77 -13.06 1.09
N PHE A 126 -1.67 -12.72 -0.18
CA PHE A 126 -1.47 -11.35 -0.65
C PHE A 126 -2.76 -10.83 -1.27
N VAL A 127 -3.24 -9.69 -0.78
CA VAL A 127 -4.50 -9.07 -1.21
C VAL A 127 -4.22 -7.67 -1.74
N ASP A 128 -4.66 -7.38 -2.96
CA ASP A 128 -4.48 -6.08 -3.61
C ASP A 128 -5.60 -5.84 -4.63
N ASP A 129 -5.99 -4.59 -4.88
CA ASP A 129 -7.05 -4.23 -5.83
C ASP A 129 -6.57 -4.21 -7.29
N ARG A 130 -5.27 -4.42 -7.54
CA ARG A 130 -4.69 -4.40 -8.87
C ARG A 130 -4.14 -5.78 -9.26
N GLU A 131 -4.71 -6.37 -10.30
CA GLU A 131 -4.28 -7.68 -10.82
C GLU A 131 -2.77 -7.75 -11.09
N GLU A 132 -2.19 -6.68 -11.65
CA GLU A 132 -0.73 -6.60 -11.92
C GLU A 132 0.14 -6.78 -10.67
N ASN A 133 -0.35 -6.38 -9.49
CA ASN A 133 0.33 -6.61 -8.22
C ASN A 133 0.11 -8.04 -7.71
N VAL A 134 -1.10 -8.58 -7.92
CA VAL A 134 -1.47 -9.93 -7.49
C VAL A 134 -0.73 -10.99 -8.31
N ASP A 135 -0.56 -10.78 -9.62
CA ASP A 135 0.15 -11.68 -10.51
C ASP A 135 1.62 -11.86 -10.12
N VAL A 136 2.29 -10.79 -9.69
CA VAL A 136 3.66 -10.89 -9.18
C VAL A 136 3.71 -11.69 -7.87
N ALA A 137 2.73 -11.52 -6.98
CA ALA A 137 2.65 -12.32 -5.76
C ALA A 137 2.47 -13.80 -6.08
N ARG A 138 1.56 -14.15 -7.00
CA ARG A 138 1.34 -15.53 -7.47
C ARG A 138 2.59 -16.11 -8.12
N GLY A 139 3.29 -15.32 -8.93
CA GLY A 139 4.57 -15.71 -9.56
C GLY A 139 5.69 -15.99 -8.54
N LEU A 140 5.57 -15.47 -7.32
CA LEU A 140 6.48 -15.75 -6.20
C LEU A 140 6.00 -16.87 -5.27
N GLY A 141 4.88 -17.53 -5.61
CA GLY A 141 4.32 -18.62 -4.83
C GLY A 141 3.38 -18.21 -3.69
N LEU A 142 3.02 -16.92 -3.59
CA LEU A 142 2.04 -16.46 -2.62
C LEU A 142 0.62 -16.79 -3.09
N CYS A 143 -0.30 -16.97 -2.15
CA CYS A 143 -1.73 -17.01 -2.47
C CYS A 143 -2.23 -15.60 -2.79
N GLY A 144 -2.25 -15.23 -4.07
CA GLY A 144 -2.69 -13.90 -4.52
C GLY A 144 -4.19 -13.79 -4.77
N VAL A 145 -4.86 -12.85 -4.09
CA VAL A 145 -6.28 -12.54 -4.21
C VAL A 145 -6.45 -11.10 -4.70
N CYS A 146 -7.17 -10.92 -5.81
CA CYS A 146 -7.56 -9.60 -6.30
C CYS A 146 -8.79 -9.11 -5.54
N PHE A 147 -8.70 -7.92 -4.94
CA PHE A 147 -9.75 -7.41 -4.07
C PHE A 147 -10.89 -6.77 -4.88
N GLY A 148 -12.00 -7.48 -5.04
CA GLY A 148 -13.26 -6.93 -5.56
C GLY A 148 -14.27 -6.51 -4.50
N GLY A 149 -14.04 -6.87 -3.23
CA GLY A 149 -14.90 -6.50 -2.10
C GLY A 149 -14.76 -7.41 -0.89
N LEU A 150 -15.38 -7.03 0.24
CA LEU A 150 -15.25 -7.78 1.49
C LEU A 150 -15.92 -9.16 1.46
N GLU A 151 -17.07 -9.30 0.82
CA GLU A 151 -17.75 -10.60 0.69
C GLU A 151 -16.90 -11.59 -0.11
N GLU A 152 -16.34 -11.14 -1.23
CA GLU A 152 -15.45 -11.95 -2.05
C GLU A 152 -14.17 -12.32 -1.30
N LEU A 153 -13.55 -11.38 -0.58
CA LEU A 153 -12.38 -11.64 0.23
C LEU A 153 -12.67 -12.68 1.33
N ARG A 154 -13.82 -12.57 2.01
CA ARG A 154 -14.24 -13.56 3.00
C ARG A 154 -14.39 -14.95 2.38
N GLY A 155 -14.95 -15.05 1.17
CA GLY A 155 -15.06 -16.31 0.45
C GLY A 155 -13.70 -16.98 0.20
N HIS A 156 -12.72 -16.19 -0.26
CA HIS A 156 -11.36 -16.67 -0.50
C HIS A 156 -10.67 -17.12 0.80
N LEU A 157 -10.78 -16.34 1.88
CA LEU A 157 -10.08 -16.64 3.13
C LEU A 157 -10.68 -17.82 3.93
N HIS A 158 -11.97 -18.17 3.73
CA HIS A 158 -12.53 -19.38 4.35
C HIS A 158 -12.01 -20.69 3.72
N GLY A 159 -11.46 -20.61 2.51
CA GLY A 159 -10.95 -21.78 1.77
C GLY A 159 -9.46 -22.07 1.99
N ILE A 160 -8.78 -21.32 2.86
CA ILE A 160 -7.34 -21.36 3.13
C ILE A 160 -7.13 -21.76 4.59
#